data_AF-A0AAW1UQ14-F1
#
_entry.id   AF-A0AAW1UQ14-F1
#
_cell.length_a   1.000
_cell.length_b   1.000
_cell.length_c   1.000
_cell.angle_alpha   90.00
_cell.angle_beta   90.00
_cell.angle_gamma   90.00
#
_symmetry.space_group_name_H-M   'P 1'
#
loop_
_entity.id
_entity.type
_entity.pdbx_description
1 polymer ?
#
loop_
_entity_poly.entity_id
_entity_poly.type
_entity_poly.pdbx_seq_one_letter_code
_entity_poly.pdbx_strand_id
1 'polypeptide(L)'
;MDDRFTFLFNLICSVDGSSWVPKQYDYISSDHFIGDKKSDVESSPSYAPTIFPSIFSKFRKNNASSDTKRFERVMNHRFKKNITISNKFGV
;
A
#
# COMPACT_ATOMS: atom_id res chain seq x y z
N MET A 1 -5.47 -4.75 13.62
CA MET A 1 -4.79 -5.53 12.57
C MET A 1 -5.64 -5.36 11.33
N ASP A 2 -5.24 -4.49 10.41
CA ASP A 2 -6.07 -4.15 9.26
C ASP A 2 -6.17 -5.34 8.29
N ASP A 3 -7.39 -5.74 7.94
CA ASP A 3 -7.69 -6.91 7.10
C ASP A 3 -6.94 -6.91 5.76
N ARG A 4 -6.54 -5.73 5.28
CA ARG A 4 -5.75 -5.53 4.06
C ARG A 4 -4.32 -6.05 4.16
N PHE A 5 -3.70 -5.99 5.35
CA PHE A 5 -2.37 -6.57 5.56
C PHE A 5 -2.41 -8.09 5.56
N THR A 6 -3.39 -8.66 6.25
CA THR A 6 -3.56 -10.12 6.31
C THR A 6 -3.76 -10.72 4.93
N PHE A 7 -4.55 -10.05 4.06
CA PHE A 7 -4.74 -10.48 2.68
C PHE A 7 -3.49 -10.37 1.80
N LEU A 8 -2.65 -9.33 2.01
CA LEU A 8 -1.39 -9.20 1.29
C LEU A 8 -0.33 -10.21 1.77
N PHE A 9 -0.30 -10.46 3.08
CA PHE A 9 0.62 -11.40 3.70
C PHE A 9 0.34 -12.86 3.31
N ASN A 10 -0.92 -13.22 3.06
CA ASN A 10 -1.29 -14.52 2.49
C ASN A 10 -0.97 -14.66 0.98
N LEU A 11 -0.46 -13.61 0.31
CA LEU A 11 -0.28 -13.57 -1.15
C LEU A 11 1.16 -13.85 -1.62
N ILE A 12 2.12 -13.94 -0.71
CA ILE A 12 3.49 -14.32 -1.06
C ILE A 12 3.50 -15.86 -1.12
N CYS A 13 3.06 -16.44 -2.23
CA CYS A 13 3.27 -17.86 -2.48
C CYS A 13 4.76 -18.11 -2.72
N SER A 14 5.33 -19.13 -2.09
CA SER A 14 6.59 -19.69 -2.58
C SER A 14 6.37 -20.22 -4.00
N VAL A 15 7.42 -20.27 -4.82
CA VAL A 15 7.40 -20.78 -6.21
C VAL A 15 6.75 -22.18 -6.33
N ASP A 16 6.72 -22.89 -5.20
CA ASP A 16 6.24 -24.26 -5.04
C ASP A 16 4.73 -24.37 -4.74
N GLY A 17 4.01 -23.25 -4.71
CA GLY A 17 2.56 -23.21 -4.44
C GLY A 17 2.18 -23.45 -2.98
N SER A 18 3.16 -23.50 -2.08
CA SER A 18 2.90 -23.57 -0.64
C SER A 18 2.38 -22.22 -0.13
N SER A 19 1.31 -22.27 0.67
CA SER A 19 0.77 -21.12 1.39
C SER A 19 1.78 -20.65 2.42
N TRP A 20 2.73 -19.81 2.00
CA TRP A 20 3.67 -19.20 2.94
C TRP A 20 2.92 -18.12 3.73
N VAL A 21 3.00 -18.25 5.05
CA VAL A 21 2.48 -17.28 6.01
C VAL A 21 3.69 -16.65 6.69
N PRO A 22 3.86 -15.33 6.58
CA PRO A 22 4.99 -14.65 7.19
C PRO A 22 4.94 -14.78 8.71
N LYS A 23 6.10 -15.05 9.29
CA LYS A 23 6.34 -14.92 10.72
C LYS A 23 6.61 -13.47 11.08
N GLN A 24 6.49 -13.14 12.37
CA GLN A 24 6.73 -11.78 12.88
C GLN A 24 8.15 -11.24 12.56
N TYR A 25 9.11 -12.14 12.39
CA TYR A 25 10.51 -11.84 12.08
C TYR A 25 10.85 -12.02 10.60
N ASP A 26 9.88 -12.31 9.74
CA ASP A 26 10.10 -12.33 8.30
C ASP A 26 10.08 -10.88 7.79
N TYR A 27 10.98 -10.59 6.85
CA TYR A 27 11.14 -9.26 6.27
C TYR A 27 10.90 -9.29 4.78
N ILE A 28 10.28 -8.22 4.29
CA ILE A 28 10.06 -7.98 2.87
C ILE A 28 11.12 -6.99 2.40
N SER A 29 11.81 -7.27 1.29
CA SER A 29 12.81 -6.35 0.76
C SER A 29 12.16 -5.05 0.28
N SER A 30 12.90 -3.95 0.38
CA SER A 30 12.49 -2.61 -0.02
C SER A 30 11.94 -2.52 -1.45
N ASP A 31 12.47 -3.34 -2.34
CA ASP A 31 12.17 -3.35 -3.79
C ASP A 31 10.71 -3.75 -4.09
N HIS A 32 10.01 -4.32 -3.11
CA HIS A 32 8.59 -4.65 -3.22
C HIS A 32 7.67 -3.45 -2.94
N PHE A 33 8.25 -2.30 -2.53
CA PHE A 33 7.54 -1.07 -2.20
C PHE A 33 7.76 0.00 -3.29
N ILE A 34 6.81 0.93 -3.41
CA ILE A 34 6.87 1.98 -4.43
C ILE A 34 8.03 2.95 -4.14
N GLY A 35 8.99 3.00 -5.07
CA GLY A 35 10.20 3.81 -4.90
C GLY A 35 11.20 3.20 -3.93
N ASP A 36 11.23 1.87 -3.85
CA ASP A 36 12.24 1.07 -3.14
C ASP A 36 12.35 1.44 -1.67
N LYS A 37 11.23 1.83 -1.04
CA LYS A 37 11.19 2.19 0.38
C LYS A 37 9.81 1.97 0.99
N LYS A 38 9.77 1.35 2.18
CA LYS A 38 8.55 1.27 2.98
C LYS A 38 8.19 2.64 3.56
N SER A 39 6.91 2.97 3.56
CA SER A 39 6.35 4.09 4.32
C SER A 39 5.67 3.57 5.59
N ASP A 40 5.70 4.32 6.68
CA ASP A 40 4.91 4.01 7.89
C ASP A 40 3.53 4.69 7.90
N VAL A 41 3.31 5.63 6.98
CA VAL A 41 2.02 6.31 6.82
C VAL A 41 1.07 5.40 6.04
N GLU A 42 -0.02 4.95 6.66
CA GLU A 42 -0.98 4.01 6.06
C GLU A 42 -1.60 4.50 4.74
N SER A 43 -1.80 5.82 4.61
CA SER A 43 -2.33 6.38 3.36
C SER A 43 -1.32 6.36 2.21
N SER A 44 -0.03 6.22 2.50
CA SER A 44 1.02 6.25 1.48
C SER A 44 0.87 5.07 0.51
N PRO A 45 1.04 5.29 -0.80
CA PRO A 45 1.05 4.18 -1.76
C PRO A 45 2.21 3.21 -1.49
N SER A 46 3.27 3.65 -0.80
CA SER A 46 4.41 2.80 -0.42
C SER A 46 4.28 2.12 0.96
N TYR A 47 3.08 2.12 1.54
CA TYR A 47 2.84 1.48 2.84
C TYR A 47 2.76 -0.05 2.73
N ALA A 48 2.17 -0.53 1.64
CA ALA A 48 1.93 -1.95 1.40
C ALA A 48 2.82 -2.45 0.25
N PRO A 49 3.47 -3.62 0.39
CA PRO A 49 4.29 -4.17 -0.69
C PRO A 49 3.37 -4.56 -1.84
N THR A 50 3.61 -3.98 -3.01
CA THR A 50 2.71 -4.07 -4.15
C THR A 50 3.44 -4.42 -5.43
N ILE A 51 4.78 -4.44 -5.44
CA ILE A 51 5.57 -4.84 -6.59
C ILE A 51 5.90 -6.32 -6.42
N PHE A 52 5.11 -7.20 -7.05
CA PHE A 52 5.38 -8.63 -7.12
C PHE A 52 5.41 -9.09 -8.57
N PRO A 53 6.23 -10.10 -8.92
CA PRO A 53 6.24 -10.70 -10.24
C PRO A 53 4.84 -11.14 -10.71
N SER A 54 4.59 -11.04 -12.02
CA SER A 54 3.28 -11.31 -12.62
C SER A 54 2.74 -12.73 -12.38
N ILE A 55 3.62 -13.69 -12.11
CA ILE A 55 3.28 -15.07 -11.74
C ILE A 55 2.39 -15.15 -10.48
N PHE A 56 2.49 -14.16 -9.59
CA PHE A 56 1.67 -14.04 -8.38
C PHE A 56 0.45 -13.12 -8.55
N SER A 57 0.36 -12.40 -9.68
CA SER A 57 -0.58 -11.29 -9.88
C SER A 57 -2.02 -11.67 -10.24
N LYS A 58 -2.38 -12.97 -10.18
CA LYS A 58 -3.74 -13.44 -10.48
C LYS A 58 -4.84 -12.69 -9.71
N PHE A 59 -4.49 -12.03 -8.60
CA PHE A 59 -5.43 -11.37 -7.69
C PHE A 59 -5.37 -9.83 -7.69
N ARG A 60 -4.34 -9.17 -8.24
CA ARG A 60 -4.30 -7.69 -8.33
C ARG A 60 -3.38 -7.20 -9.45
N LYS A 61 -3.92 -6.40 -10.38
CA LYS A 61 -3.11 -5.66 -11.35
C LYS A 61 -2.38 -4.53 -10.61
N ASN A 62 -1.12 -4.76 -10.29
CA ASN A 62 -0.26 -3.79 -9.61
C ASN A 62 0.17 -2.71 -10.59
N ASN A 63 -0.66 -1.67 -10.75
CA ASN A 63 -0.30 -0.48 -11.53
C ASN A 63 0.10 0.63 -10.55
N ALA A 64 1.40 0.82 -10.34
CA ALA A 64 1.95 1.85 -9.45
C ALA A 64 1.35 3.24 -9.76
N SER A 65 1.15 3.56 -11.05
CA SER A 65 0.52 4.80 -11.51
C SER A 65 -0.95 4.97 -11.09
N SER A 66 -1.67 3.88 -10.86
CA SER A 66 -3.06 3.92 -10.40
C SER A 66 -3.17 4.15 -8.90
N ASP A 67 -2.26 3.54 -8.13
CA ASP A 67 -2.20 3.71 -6.67
C ASP A 67 -1.71 5.11 -6.28
N THR A 68 -0.76 5.69 -7.02
CA THR A 68 -0.35 7.09 -6.83
C THR A 68 -1.49 8.07 -7.12
N LYS A 69 -2.20 7.92 -8.25
CA LYS A 69 -3.39 8.75 -8.56
C LYS A 69 -4.48 8.64 -7.50
N ARG A 70 -4.70 7.44 -6.95
CA ARG A 70 -5.64 7.24 -5.85
C ARG A 70 -5.19 8.01 -4.61
N PHE A 71 -3.91 7.91 -4.25
CA PHE A 71 -3.35 8.63 -3.11
C PHE A 71 -3.49 10.15 -3.27
N GLU A 72 -3.11 10.69 -4.42
CA GLU A 72 -3.27 12.12 -4.73
C GLU A 72 -4.71 12.58 -4.56
N ARG A 73 -5.67 11.82 -5.07
CA ARG A 73 -7.10 12.14 -4.92
C ARG A 73 -7.49 12.23 -3.44
N VAL A 74 -7.12 11.23 -2.63
CA VAL A 74 -7.41 11.20 -1.19
C VAL A 74 -6.78 12.39 -0.47
N MET A 75 -5.51 12.69 -0.75
CA MET A 75 -4.82 13.82 -0.13
C MET A 75 -5.43 15.15 -0.53
N ASN A 76 -5.77 15.34 -1.81
CA ASN A 76 -6.44 16.55 -2.30
C ASN A 76 -7.79 16.78 -1.59
N HIS A 77 -8.56 15.72 -1.31
CA HIS A 77 -9.78 15.84 -0.52
C HIS A 77 -9.51 16.26 0.93
N ARG A 78 -8.46 15.71 1.55
CA ARG A 78 -8.06 16.07 2.93
C ARG A 78 -7.61 17.54 3.01
N PHE A 79 -6.78 17.99 2.07
CA PHE A 79 -6.32 19.38 2.00
C PHE A 79 -7.48 20.36 1.80
N LYS A 80 -8.40 20.09 0.86
CA LYS A 80 -9.58 20.94 0.64
C LYS A 80 -10.43 21.05 1.90
N LYS A 81 -10.67 19.94 2.62
CA LYS A 81 -11.42 19.94 3.88
C LYS A 81 -10.74 20.82 4.93
N ASN A 82 -9.42 20.73 5.07
CA ASN A 82 -8.67 21.53 6.03
C ASN A 82 -8.74 23.04 5.71
N ILE A 83 -8.65 23.42 4.43
CA ILE A 83 -8.79 24.82 3.98
C ILE A 83 -10.22 25.33 4.23
N THR A 84 -11.24 24.51 3.99
CA THR A 84 -12.62 24.88 4.29
C THR A 84 -12.84 25.07 5.78
N ILE A 85 -12.21 24.25 6.62
CA ILE A 85 -12.27 24.38 8.08
C ILE A 85 -11.55 25.66 8.52
N SER A 86 -10.32 25.92 8.08
CA SER A 86 -9.59 27.14 8.45
C SER A 86 -10.35 28.40 8.05
N ASN A 87 -10.90 28.44 6.84
CA ASN A 87 -11.66 29.59 6.35
C ASN A 87 -13.01 29.76 7.06
N LYS A 88 -13.59 28.67 7.59
CA LYS A 88 -14.86 28.70 8.32
C LYS A 88 -14.69 29.11 9.78
N PHE A 89 -13.53 28.87 10.38
CA PHE A 89 -13.24 29.18 11.78
C PHE A 89 -12.33 30.40 11.98
N GLY A 90 -11.92 31.08 10.91
CA GLY A 90 -11.31 32.42 10.95
C GLY A 90 -10.17 32.55 11.97
N VAL A 91 -9.06 31.87 11.72
CA VAL A 91 -7.78 32.08 12.43
C VAL A 91 -6.78 32.69 11.45
#